data_AF-A0A973FVB2-F1
#
_entry.id   AF-A0A973FVB2-F1
#
_cell.length_a   1.000
_cell.length_b   1.000
_cell.length_c   1.000
_cell.angle_alpha   90.00
_cell.angle_beta   90.00
_cell.angle_gamma   90.00
#
_symmetry.space_group_name_H-M   'P 1'
#
loop_
_entity.id
_entity.type
_entity.pdbx_description
1 polymer ?
#
loop_
_entity_poly.entity_id
_entity_poly.type
_entity_poly.pdbx_seq_one_letter_code
_entity_poly.pdbx_strand_id
1 'polypeptide(L)'
;MSTSGFLYRDILKYVLPTLLFLILIVPLLNGSINYEILIPFGIITSLLFGPLLSEISTLLFKLFPKVKKLISVSEWMNSNWDYGKMFYSLSKDERDYLYLTAAYIDFFKNSGLVIFIFMVLSLILMVIDLKGDYLGYLSHTTCIISKFNVNTFALIITCAVFIWSLKSALIDETEILFCPDGQYEIFAERVQKASNELLAKKIYGNILGENKKCFKYFEKIKVELVYHDKVEASEVICLTDKKGYWSFDFKKEYLENTLVLRILRDSQVIKQKEIDISLNKPFYEIEI
;
A
#
# COMPACT_ATOMS: atom_id res chain seq x y z
N MET A 1 3.45 3.16 28.34
CA MET A 1 3.94 3.34 26.96
C MET A 1 5.35 2.77 26.88
N SER A 2 5.60 1.68 26.14
CA SER A 2 6.97 1.20 25.93
C SER A 2 7.54 1.87 24.69
N THR A 3 8.55 2.70 24.87
CA THR A 3 9.33 3.42 23.85
C THR A 3 9.95 2.50 22.78
N SER A 4 10.07 1.21 23.05
CA SER A 4 10.72 0.22 22.17
C SER A 4 10.01 0.03 20.81
N GLY A 5 8.68 -0.02 20.78
CA GLY A 5 7.92 -0.27 19.54
C GLY A 5 8.01 0.89 18.54
N PHE A 6 7.90 2.13 19.03
CA PHE A 6 8.01 3.34 18.22
C PHE A 6 9.42 3.52 17.63
N LEU A 7 10.45 3.27 18.43
CA LEU A 7 11.84 3.34 17.96
C LEU A 7 12.12 2.29 16.88
N TYR A 8 11.69 1.04 17.09
CA TYR A 8 11.90 -0.03 16.12
C TYR A 8 11.17 0.24 14.79
N ARG A 9 9.93 0.76 14.86
CA ARG A 9 9.16 1.21 13.69
C ARG A 9 9.93 2.24 12.87
N ASP A 10 10.46 3.28 13.51
CA ASP A 10 11.15 4.38 12.80
C ASP A 10 12.50 3.93 12.24
N ILE A 11 13.19 3.02 12.94
CA ILE A 11 14.40 2.38 12.44
C ILE A 11 14.09 1.59 11.17
N LEU A 12 13.08 0.73 11.20
CA LEU A 12 12.67 -0.06 10.02
C LEU A 12 12.24 0.83 8.86
N LYS A 13 11.34 1.78 9.13
CA LYS A 13 10.67 2.57 8.09
C LYS A 13 11.60 3.58 7.41
N TYR A 14 12.47 4.23 8.18
CA TYR A 14 13.24 5.38 7.72
C TYR A 14 14.74 5.15 7.76
N VAL A 15 15.28 4.65 8.89
CA VAL A 15 16.73 4.54 9.08
C VAL A 15 17.33 3.48 8.16
N LEU A 16 16.77 2.25 8.14
CA LEU A 16 17.33 1.16 7.33
C LEU A 16 17.37 1.45 5.83
N PRO A 17 16.27 1.94 5.19
CA PRO A 17 16.33 2.29 3.78
C PRO A 17 17.31 3.43 3.47
N THR A 18 17.45 4.40 4.39
CA THR A 18 18.41 5.50 4.22
C THR A 18 19.85 5.01 4.35
N LEU A 19 20.13 4.12 5.30
CA LEU A 19 21.45 3.48 5.42
C LEU A 19 21.76 2.64 4.18
N LEU A 20 20.79 1.87 3.69
CA LEU A 20 20.93 1.12 2.44
C LEU A 20 21.27 2.05 1.27
N PHE A 21 20.59 3.19 1.17
CA PHE A 21 20.87 4.20 0.14
C PHE A 21 22.30 4.72 0.27
N LEU A 22 22.71 5.14 1.45
CA LEU A 22 24.06 5.68 1.65
C LEU A 22 25.14 4.63 1.38
N ILE A 23 24.94 3.39 1.81
CA ILE A 23 25.88 2.29 1.60
C ILE A 23 26.04 1.96 0.12
N LEU A 24 24.97 2.01 -0.67
CA LEU A 24 25.01 1.65 -2.09
C LEU A 24 25.42 2.83 -3.00
N ILE A 25 24.98 4.05 -2.67
CA ILE A 25 25.12 5.20 -3.58
C ILE A 25 26.41 5.98 -3.31
N VAL A 26 26.81 6.14 -2.05
CA VAL A 26 28.02 6.92 -1.73
C VAL A 26 29.31 6.30 -2.28
N PRO A 27 29.53 4.96 -2.30
CA PRO A 27 30.73 4.39 -2.90
C PRO A 27 30.76 4.57 -4.41
N LEU A 28 29.58 4.58 -5.03
CA LEU A 28 29.40 4.80 -6.46
C LEU A 28 29.91 6.19 -6.88
N LEU A 29 29.76 7.19 -5.99
CA LEU A 29 30.11 8.59 -6.27
C LEU A 29 31.52 8.97 -5.79
N ASN A 30 31.95 8.49 -4.62
CA ASN A 30 33.16 8.96 -3.94
C ASN A 30 34.19 7.84 -3.62
N GLY A 31 33.95 6.59 -4.02
CA GLY A 31 34.91 5.48 -4.02
C GLY A 31 35.35 4.92 -2.65
N SER A 32 35.36 5.73 -1.59
CA SER A 32 35.70 5.29 -0.23
C SER A 32 34.73 5.87 0.80
N ILE A 33 34.35 5.04 1.78
CA ILE A 33 33.41 5.41 2.83
C ILE A 33 34.01 5.06 4.18
N ASN A 34 33.96 6.02 5.10
CA ASN A 34 34.07 5.71 6.52
C ASN A 34 32.68 5.39 7.09
N TYR A 35 32.42 4.10 7.36
CA TYR A 35 31.13 3.61 7.85
C TYR A 35 30.76 4.18 9.22
N GLU A 36 31.76 4.51 10.05
CA GLU A 36 31.55 5.07 11.39
C GLU A 36 30.87 6.45 11.32
N ILE A 37 31.11 7.21 10.25
CA ILE A 37 30.47 8.50 10.00
C ILE A 37 29.14 8.31 9.25
N LEU A 38 29.05 7.28 8.40
CA LEU A 38 27.87 7.02 7.57
C LEU A 38 26.63 6.64 8.39
N ILE A 39 26.81 5.89 9.49
CA ILE A 39 25.71 5.46 10.35
C ILE A 39 25.01 6.65 11.04
N PRO A 40 25.70 7.50 11.83
CA PRO A 40 25.06 8.65 12.46
C PRO A 40 24.53 9.66 11.42
N PHE A 41 25.24 9.85 10.31
CA PHE A 41 24.76 10.68 9.21
C PHE A 41 23.48 10.10 8.57
N GLY A 42 23.40 8.78 8.41
CA GLY A 42 22.23 8.07 7.90
C GLY A 42 21.01 8.23 8.80
N ILE A 43 21.21 8.21 10.11
CA ILE A 43 20.12 8.49 11.07
C ILE A 43 19.62 9.92 10.89
N ILE A 44 20.51 10.91 10.88
CA ILE A 44 20.12 12.33 10.74
C ILE A 44 19.43 12.60 9.40
N THR A 45 19.99 12.07 8.30
CA THR A 45 19.40 12.22 6.96
C THR A 45 18.06 11.51 6.83
N SER A 46 17.85 10.37 7.51
CA SER A 46 16.56 9.67 7.49
C SER A 46 15.44 10.50 8.12
N LEU A 47 15.75 11.34 9.12
CA LEU A 47 14.77 12.24 9.73
C LEU A 47 14.37 13.39 8.80
N LEU A 48 15.28 13.82 7.93
CA LEU A 48 15.04 14.93 7.00
C LEU A 48 14.38 14.47 5.70
N PHE A 49 14.79 13.32 5.16
CA PHE A 49 14.40 12.87 3.83
C PHE A 49 13.54 11.61 3.81
N GLY A 50 13.34 10.95 4.95
CA GLY A 50 12.52 9.75 5.06
C GLY A 50 11.08 9.93 4.53
N PRO A 51 10.35 10.99 4.88
CA PRO A 51 9.03 11.27 4.33
C PRO A 51 9.04 11.44 2.80
N LEU A 52 10.00 12.21 2.27
CA LEU A 52 10.15 12.44 0.84
C LEU A 52 10.41 11.12 0.08
N LEU A 53 11.29 10.27 0.61
CA LEU A 53 11.59 8.96 0.03
C LEU A 53 10.34 8.06 -0.02
N SER A 54 9.50 8.12 1.02
CA SER A 54 8.23 7.38 1.09
C SER A 54 7.20 7.87 0.07
N GLU A 55 7.13 9.17 -0.18
CA GLU A 55 6.25 9.73 -1.21
C GLU A 55 6.69 9.29 -2.61
N ILE A 56 7.99 9.42 -2.91
CA ILE A 56 8.56 9.02 -4.20
C ILE A 56 8.37 7.51 -4.42
N SER A 57 8.62 6.69 -3.39
CA SER A 57 8.42 5.24 -3.50
C SER A 57 6.95 4.92 -3.77
N THR A 58 6.01 5.55 -3.07
CA THR A 58 4.57 5.37 -3.33
C THR A 58 4.19 5.68 -4.77
N LEU A 59 4.70 6.78 -5.33
CA LEU A 59 4.43 7.16 -6.73
C LEU A 59 4.98 6.13 -7.73
N LEU A 60 6.20 5.63 -7.51
CA LEU A 60 6.81 4.64 -8.38
C LEU A 60 6.12 3.28 -8.29
N PHE A 61 5.73 2.84 -7.09
CA PHE A 61 5.02 1.58 -6.91
C PHE A 61 3.59 1.61 -7.49
N LYS A 62 2.96 2.80 -7.59
CA LYS A 62 1.69 2.98 -8.31
C LYS A 62 1.79 2.70 -9.82
N LEU A 63 2.98 2.58 -10.40
CA LEU A 63 3.17 2.16 -11.79
C LEU A 63 2.86 0.66 -12.01
N PHE A 64 2.95 -0.17 -10.97
CA PHE A 64 2.64 -1.59 -11.07
C PHE A 64 1.13 -1.82 -10.87
N PRO A 65 0.41 -2.42 -11.83
CA PRO A 65 -1.05 -2.55 -11.75
C PRO A 65 -1.58 -3.22 -10.48
N LYS A 66 -0.95 -4.33 -10.06
CA LYS A 66 -1.33 -5.04 -8.82
C LYS A 66 -1.11 -4.19 -7.57
N VAL A 67 0.02 -3.49 -7.47
CA VAL A 67 0.36 -2.67 -6.30
C VAL A 67 -0.52 -1.42 -6.26
N LYS A 68 -0.80 -0.81 -7.42
CA LYS A 68 -1.75 0.30 -7.54
C LYS A 68 -3.12 -0.07 -6.98
N LYS A 69 -3.62 -1.27 -7.30
CA LYS A 69 -4.89 -1.78 -6.77
C LYS A 69 -4.88 -1.89 -5.25
N LEU A 70 -3.83 -2.50 -4.69
CA LEU A 70 -3.69 -2.64 -3.24
C LEU A 70 -3.59 -1.29 -2.52
N ILE A 71 -2.83 -0.33 -3.09
CA ILE A 71 -2.76 1.03 -2.55
C ILE A 71 -4.14 1.69 -2.60
N SER A 72 -4.88 1.56 -3.70
CA SER A 72 -6.23 2.13 -3.78
C SER A 72 -7.21 1.50 -2.77
N VAL A 73 -7.10 0.19 -2.50
CA VAL A 73 -7.89 -0.49 -1.47
C VAL A 73 -7.50 0.00 -0.08
N SER A 74 -6.20 0.15 0.21
CA SER A 74 -5.72 0.70 1.48
C SER A 74 -6.16 2.15 1.69
N GLU A 75 -6.03 3.02 0.68
CA GLU A 75 -6.51 4.41 0.69
C GLU A 75 -8.03 4.45 0.93
N TRP A 76 -8.78 3.57 0.26
CA TRP A 76 -10.22 3.44 0.43
C TRP A 76 -10.59 2.97 1.86
N MET A 77 -9.95 1.93 2.39
CA MET A 77 -10.16 1.46 3.78
C MET A 77 -9.87 2.56 4.81
N ASN A 78 -8.76 3.28 4.65
CA ASN A 78 -8.39 4.39 5.53
C ASN A 78 -9.41 5.55 5.47
N SER A 79 -10.09 5.73 4.34
CA SER A 79 -11.13 6.75 4.18
C SER A 79 -12.48 6.37 4.81
N ASN A 80 -12.76 5.07 4.91
CA ASN A 80 -14.04 4.55 5.40
C ASN A 80 -14.06 4.29 6.91
N TRP A 81 -12.90 4.03 7.52
CA TRP A 81 -12.79 3.75 8.95
C TRP A 81 -12.19 4.91 9.74
N ASP A 82 -12.68 5.13 10.96
CA ASP A 82 -12.00 6.00 11.94
C ASP A 82 -10.82 5.26 12.56
N TYR A 83 -9.69 5.29 11.85
CA TYR A 83 -8.42 4.72 12.31
C TYR A 83 -8.03 5.24 13.70
N GLY A 84 -8.28 6.53 13.98
CA GLY A 84 -7.90 7.13 15.26
C GLY A 84 -8.62 6.46 16.41
N LYS A 85 -9.95 6.37 16.32
CA LYS A 85 -10.76 5.67 17.32
C LYS A 85 -10.45 4.19 17.41
N MET A 86 -10.35 3.51 16.26
CA MET A 86 -10.04 2.08 16.21
C MET A 86 -8.70 1.80 16.91
N PHE A 87 -7.67 2.59 16.60
CA PHE A 87 -6.33 2.43 17.15
C PHE A 87 -6.32 2.52 18.68
N TYR A 88 -7.01 3.51 19.29
CA TYR A 88 -7.02 3.65 20.74
C TYR A 88 -7.83 2.58 21.48
N SER A 89 -8.73 1.90 20.78
CA SER A 89 -9.53 0.81 21.33
C SER A 89 -8.87 -0.57 21.22
N LEU A 90 -7.78 -0.69 20.46
CA LEU A 90 -7.03 -1.95 20.35
C LEU A 90 -6.16 -2.22 21.57
N SER A 91 -5.91 -3.51 21.82
CA SER A 91 -4.93 -3.92 22.81
C SER A 91 -3.53 -3.41 22.42
N LYS A 92 -2.59 -3.41 23.38
CA LYS A 92 -1.22 -2.98 23.10
C LYS A 92 -0.59 -3.81 21.98
N ASP A 93 -0.73 -5.13 22.05
CA ASP A 93 -0.08 -6.06 21.12
C ASP A 93 -0.61 -5.89 19.69
N GLU A 94 -1.90 -5.60 19.55
CA GLU A 94 -2.53 -5.36 18.25
C GLU A 94 -2.14 -4.03 17.63
N ARG A 95 -1.99 -2.99 18.46
CA ARG A 95 -1.42 -1.71 18.00
C ARG A 95 0.02 -1.87 17.54
N ASP A 96 0.82 -2.60 18.30
CA ASP A 96 2.21 -2.87 17.96
C ASP A 96 2.28 -3.68 16.65
N TYR A 97 1.43 -4.70 16.48
CA TYR A 97 1.30 -5.44 15.23
C TYR A 97 0.96 -4.52 14.03
N LEU A 98 -0.11 -3.72 14.14
CA LEU A 98 -0.51 -2.79 13.05
C LEU A 98 0.61 -1.80 12.71
N TYR A 99 1.29 -1.26 13.71
CA TYR A 99 2.40 -0.33 13.49
C TYR A 99 3.60 -0.99 12.80
N LEU A 100 3.95 -2.21 13.20
CA LEU A 100 5.08 -2.94 12.64
C LEU A 100 4.79 -3.38 11.21
N THR A 101 3.61 -3.94 10.94
CA THR A 101 3.21 -4.34 9.59
C THR A 101 3.20 -3.15 8.63
N ALA A 102 2.65 -2.00 9.06
CA ALA A 102 2.71 -0.78 8.27
C ALA A 102 4.16 -0.30 8.02
N ALA A 103 5.06 -0.43 9.00
CA ALA A 103 6.47 -0.10 8.82
C ALA A 103 7.18 -1.07 7.86
N TYR A 104 6.83 -2.36 7.85
CA TYR A 104 7.36 -3.33 6.88
C TYR A 104 6.96 -2.99 5.45
N ILE A 105 5.70 -2.61 5.22
CA ILE A 105 5.20 -2.16 3.91
C ILE A 105 6.06 -0.98 3.40
N ASP A 106 6.28 0.03 4.25
CA ASP A 106 7.10 1.19 3.87
C ASP A 106 8.58 0.84 3.70
N PHE A 107 9.13 -0.06 4.53
CA PHE A 107 10.49 -0.57 4.37
C PHE A 107 10.69 -1.25 3.02
N PHE A 108 9.79 -2.14 2.60
CA PHE A 108 9.89 -2.84 1.32
C PHE A 108 9.79 -1.88 0.13
N LYS A 109 8.88 -0.90 0.20
CA LYS A 109 8.77 0.17 -0.82
C LYS A 109 10.05 0.98 -0.92
N ASN A 110 10.53 1.51 0.21
CA ASN A 110 11.70 2.39 0.22
C ASN A 110 12.96 1.65 -0.19
N SER A 111 13.16 0.41 0.27
CA SER A 111 14.31 -0.42 -0.11
C SER A 111 14.27 -0.79 -1.60
N GLY A 112 13.09 -1.11 -2.14
CA GLY A 112 12.92 -1.41 -3.55
C GLY A 112 13.26 -0.22 -4.44
N LEU A 113 12.86 0.99 -4.02
CA LEU A 113 13.23 2.23 -4.70
C LEU A 113 14.75 2.45 -4.69
N VAL A 114 15.39 2.33 -3.53
CA VAL A 114 16.83 2.54 -3.39
C VAL A 114 17.62 1.60 -4.31
N ILE A 115 17.24 0.32 -4.35
CA ILE A 115 17.91 -0.68 -5.18
C ILE A 115 17.64 -0.42 -6.67
N PHE A 116 16.45 0.05 -7.02
CA PHE A 116 16.15 0.48 -8.39
C PHE A 116 17.01 1.66 -8.82
N ILE A 117 17.16 2.70 -7.98
CA ILE A 117 18.03 3.85 -8.26
C ILE A 117 19.47 3.39 -8.45
N PHE A 118 19.98 2.55 -7.54
CA PHE A 118 21.33 2.01 -7.63
C PHE A 118 21.56 1.21 -8.92
N MET A 119 20.60 0.36 -9.31
CA MET A 119 20.64 -0.41 -10.55
C MET A 119 20.71 0.52 -11.79
N VAL A 120 19.85 1.56 -11.83
CA VAL A 120 19.83 2.53 -12.94
C VAL A 120 21.13 3.32 -13.01
N LEU A 121 21.65 3.80 -11.89
CA LEU A 121 22.92 4.53 -11.86
C LEU A 121 24.10 3.66 -12.27
N SER A 122 24.15 2.40 -11.82
CA SER A 122 25.18 1.44 -12.23
C SER A 122 25.14 1.19 -13.74
N LEU A 123 23.94 1.09 -14.32
CA LEU A 123 23.76 0.95 -15.77
C LEU A 123 24.24 2.20 -16.51
N ILE A 124 23.89 3.41 -16.04
CA ILE A 124 24.31 4.67 -16.64
C ILE A 124 25.83 4.81 -16.64
N LEU A 125 26.49 4.54 -15.50
CA LEU A 125 27.94 4.62 -15.39
C LEU A 125 28.64 3.64 -16.32
N MET A 126 28.15 2.40 -16.39
CA MET A 126 28.67 1.41 -17.33
C MET A 126 28.57 1.88 -18.79
N VAL A 127 27.45 2.49 -19.18
CA VAL A 127 27.27 3.05 -20.54
C VAL A 127 28.23 4.22 -20.81
N ILE A 128 28.45 5.09 -19.82
CA ILE A 128 29.37 6.22 -19.92
C ILE A 128 30.82 5.74 -20.07
N ASP A 129 31.25 4.79 -19.23
CA ASP A 129 32.64 4.32 -19.18
C ASP A 129 33.04 3.56 -20.45
N LEU A 130 32.12 2.79 -21.01
CA LEU A 130 32.41 1.95 -22.18
C LEU A 130 32.31 2.69 -23.52
N LYS A 131 31.74 3.90 -23.56
CA LYS A 131 31.68 4.77 -24.76
C LYS A 131 31.27 4.06 -26.07
N GLY A 132 30.43 3.03 -25.98
CA GLY A 132 29.98 2.25 -27.14
C GLY A 132 30.78 0.97 -27.46
N ASP A 133 31.72 0.54 -26.61
CA ASP A 133 32.33 -0.79 -26.70
C ASP A 133 31.34 -1.87 -26.21
N TYR A 134 30.70 -2.54 -27.17
CA TYR A 134 29.70 -3.55 -26.90
C TYR A 134 30.24 -4.83 -26.24
N LEU A 135 31.53 -5.13 -26.41
CA LEU A 135 32.14 -6.34 -25.83
C LEU A 135 32.63 -6.10 -24.39
N GLY A 136 33.01 -4.86 -24.06
CA GLY A 136 33.42 -4.45 -22.72
C GLY A 136 32.30 -4.46 -21.67
N TYR A 137 31.02 -4.49 -22.07
CA TYR A 137 29.88 -4.56 -21.14
C TYR A 137 29.90 -5.81 -20.25
N LEU A 138 30.37 -6.94 -20.78
CA LEU A 138 30.38 -8.21 -20.05
C LEU A 138 31.52 -8.31 -19.04
N SER A 139 32.55 -7.47 -19.13
CA SER A 139 33.69 -7.45 -18.21
C SER A 139 33.69 -6.24 -17.27
N HIS A 140 32.79 -5.27 -17.47
CA HIS A 140 32.70 -4.08 -16.64
C HIS A 140 32.33 -4.40 -15.20
N THR A 141 33.06 -3.82 -14.25
CA THR A 141 32.82 -4.01 -12.82
C THR A 141 32.37 -2.72 -12.15
N THR A 142 31.36 -2.83 -11.28
CA THR A 142 30.89 -1.73 -10.43
C THR A 142 31.31 -1.95 -8.99
N CYS A 143 31.81 -0.91 -8.33
CA CYS A 143 32.16 -0.94 -6.91
C CYS A 143 30.89 -0.87 -6.06
N ILE A 144 30.68 -1.85 -5.17
CA ILE A 144 29.53 -1.88 -4.26
C ILE A 144 29.91 -1.43 -2.84
N ILE A 145 31.01 -1.94 -2.28
CA ILE A 145 31.44 -1.66 -0.89
C ILE A 145 32.96 -1.55 -0.86
N SER A 146 33.50 -0.37 -0.55
CA SER A 146 34.92 -0.14 -0.21
C SER A 146 35.91 -0.98 -1.06
N LYS A 147 35.83 -0.85 -2.40
CA LYS A 147 36.65 -1.53 -3.43
C LYS A 147 36.24 -2.95 -3.80
N PHE A 148 35.13 -3.47 -3.28
CA PHE A 148 34.55 -4.71 -3.78
C PHE A 148 33.85 -4.46 -5.12
N ASN A 149 34.53 -4.89 -6.19
CA ASN A 149 34.07 -4.76 -7.56
C ASN A 149 33.35 -6.04 -8.00
N VAL A 150 32.13 -5.89 -8.48
CA VAL A 150 31.32 -6.99 -9.00
C VAL A 150 31.01 -6.73 -10.46
N ASN A 151 30.93 -7.79 -11.25
CA ASN A 151 30.44 -7.70 -12.61
C ASN A 151 29.10 -6.94 -12.66
N THR A 152 29.04 -5.88 -13.45
CA THR A 152 27.91 -4.93 -13.46
C THR A 152 26.64 -5.59 -13.99
N PHE A 153 26.77 -6.49 -14.96
CA PHE A 153 25.65 -7.24 -15.49
C PHE A 153 25.06 -8.22 -14.47
N ALA A 154 25.92 -8.97 -13.78
CA ALA A 154 25.50 -9.84 -12.67
C ALA A 154 24.82 -9.03 -11.56
N LEU A 155 25.36 -7.85 -11.23
CA LEU A 155 24.79 -6.93 -10.25
C LEU A 155 23.39 -6.45 -10.65
N ILE A 156 23.20 -6.06 -11.92
CA ILE A 156 21.88 -5.65 -12.44
C ILE A 156 20.86 -6.80 -12.32
N ILE A 157 21.25 -8.02 -12.68
CA ILE A 157 20.38 -9.20 -12.52
C ILE A 157 20.03 -9.41 -11.05
N THR A 158 21.01 -9.35 -10.14
CA THR A 158 20.77 -9.49 -8.70
C THR A 158 19.83 -8.40 -8.19
N CYS A 159 20.01 -7.14 -8.58
CA CYS A 159 19.10 -6.04 -8.23
C CYS A 159 17.69 -6.28 -8.75
N ALA A 160 17.53 -6.74 -10.00
CA ALA A 160 16.22 -7.03 -10.58
C ALA A 160 15.49 -8.16 -9.82
N VAL A 161 16.20 -9.24 -9.48
CA VAL A 161 15.66 -10.34 -8.66
C VAL A 161 15.26 -9.84 -7.27
N PHE A 162 16.10 -9.01 -6.64
CA PHE A 162 15.83 -8.49 -5.31
C PHE A 162 14.61 -7.54 -5.30
N ILE A 163 14.49 -6.65 -6.29
CA ILE A 163 13.31 -5.78 -6.47
C ILE A 163 12.04 -6.63 -6.65
N TRP A 164 12.12 -7.72 -7.42
CA TRP A 164 11.00 -8.65 -7.58
C TRP A 164 10.59 -9.29 -6.25
N SER A 165 11.55 -9.78 -5.47
CA SER A 165 11.28 -10.37 -4.15
C SER A 165 10.68 -9.36 -3.18
N LEU A 166 11.21 -8.13 -3.13
CA LEU A 166 10.67 -7.05 -2.29
C LEU A 166 9.24 -6.67 -2.70
N LYS A 167 8.95 -6.64 -4.00
CA LYS A 167 7.60 -6.42 -4.51
C LYS A 167 6.66 -7.54 -4.09
N SER A 168 7.09 -8.80 -4.12
CA SER A 168 6.27 -9.92 -3.65
C SER A 168 5.94 -9.77 -2.17
N ALA A 169 6.95 -9.55 -1.33
CA ALA A 169 6.75 -9.35 0.10
C ALA A 169 5.86 -8.14 0.40
N LEU A 170 6.02 -7.03 -0.34
CA LEU A 170 5.14 -5.87 -0.25
C LEU A 170 3.68 -6.24 -0.52
N ILE A 171 3.42 -7.02 -1.58
CA ILE A 171 2.07 -7.47 -1.93
C ILE A 171 1.50 -8.30 -0.80
N ASP A 172 2.25 -9.32 -0.34
CA ASP A 172 1.79 -10.25 0.70
C ASP A 172 1.43 -9.51 2.01
N GLU A 173 2.30 -8.61 2.49
CA GLU A 173 2.03 -7.83 3.70
C GLU A 173 0.85 -6.85 3.54
N THR A 174 0.72 -6.23 2.36
CA THR A 174 -0.39 -5.31 2.10
C THR A 174 -1.72 -6.06 2.02
N GLU A 175 -1.73 -7.27 1.45
CA GLU A 175 -2.91 -8.13 1.40
C GLU A 175 -3.32 -8.59 2.80
N ILE A 176 -2.38 -9.07 3.63
CA ILE A 176 -2.65 -9.49 5.02
C ILE A 176 -3.28 -8.36 5.83
N LEU A 177 -2.80 -7.12 5.63
CA LEU A 177 -3.25 -5.99 6.42
C LEU A 177 -4.56 -5.37 5.90
N PHE A 178 -4.68 -5.14 4.58
CA PHE A 178 -5.69 -4.25 4.00
C PHE A 178 -6.66 -4.89 3.01
N CYS A 179 -6.45 -6.12 2.54
CA CYS A 179 -7.46 -6.74 1.69
C CYS A 179 -8.76 -7.00 2.46
N PRO A 180 -9.91 -7.17 1.76
CA PRO A 180 -11.13 -7.68 2.36
C PRO A 180 -10.83 -9.01 3.08
N ASP A 181 -11.33 -9.17 4.30
CA ASP A 181 -10.96 -10.24 5.27
C ASP A 181 -9.56 -10.12 5.90
N GLY A 182 -8.87 -9.00 5.66
CA GLY A 182 -7.58 -8.67 6.27
C GLY A 182 -7.68 -8.29 7.75
N GLN A 183 -6.53 -8.23 8.42
CA GLN A 183 -6.47 -7.96 9.86
C GLN A 183 -7.14 -6.64 10.25
N TYR A 184 -7.05 -5.62 9.39
CA TYR A 184 -7.63 -4.31 9.67
C TYR A 184 -9.16 -4.34 9.76
N GLU A 185 -9.83 -5.02 8.84
CA GLU A 185 -11.28 -5.16 8.84
C GLU A 185 -11.74 -5.96 10.07
N ILE A 186 -11.06 -7.06 10.39
CA ILE A 186 -11.34 -7.89 11.57
C ILE A 186 -11.23 -7.07 12.86
N PHE A 187 -10.17 -6.26 12.99
CA PHE A 187 -9.99 -5.39 14.15
C PHE A 187 -11.08 -4.34 14.26
N ALA A 188 -11.42 -3.69 13.14
CA ALA A 188 -12.42 -2.65 13.11
C ALA A 188 -13.81 -3.19 13.48
N GLU A 189 -14.22 -4.34 12.91
CA GLU A 189 -15.48 -5.00 13.26
C GLU A 189 -15.55 -5.38 14.74
N ARG A 190 -14.46 -5.94 15.28
CA ARG A 190 -14.44 -6.41 16.67
C ARG A 190 -14.49 -5.23 17.66
N VAL A 191 -13.75 -4.16 17.39
CA VAL A 191 -13.81 -2.94 18.23
C VAL A 191 -15.20 -2.33 18.16
N GLN A 192 -15.81 -2.28 16.99
CA GLN A 192 -17.15 -1.72 16.80
C GLN A 192 -18.21 -2.53 17.58
N LYS A 193 -18.15 -3.88 17.54
CA LYS A 193 -19.00 -4.77 18.36
C LYS A 193 -18.80 -4.59 19.87
N ALA A 194 -17.57 -4.34 20.32
CA ALA A 194 -17.23 -4.24 21.74
C ALA A 194 -17.53 -2.85 22.34
N SER A 195 -17.31 -1.78 21.57
CA SER A 195 -17.47 -0.39 22.02
C SER A 195 -18.91 0.11 21.93
N ASN A 196 -19.77 -0.57 21.16
CA ASN A 196 -21.11 -0.10 20.81
C ASN A 196 -21.07 1.33 20.21
N GLU A 197 -19.95 1.71 19.60
CA GLU A 197 -19.73 2.97 18.90
C GLU A 197 -19.52 2.73 17.41
N LEU A 198 -20.06 3.63 16.57
CA LEU A 198 -19.84 3.60 15.14
C LEU A 198 -18.39 4.06 14.82
N LEU A 199 -17.54 3.13 14.39
CA LEU A 199 -16.19 3.43 13.90
C LEU A 199 -16.17 3.75 12.41
N ALA A 200 -17.15 3.29 11.66
CA ALA A 200 -17.27 3.59 10.25
C ALA A 200 -17.62 5.07 10.04
N LYS A 201 -16.83 5.78 9.24
CA LYS A 201 -17.10 7.15 8.79
C LYS A 201 -18.10 7.18 7.64
N LYS A 202 -18.20 6.06 6.92
CA LYS A 202 -19.00 5.89 5.71
C LYS A 202 -19.74 4.56 5.75
N ILE A 203 -20.78 4.46 4.94
CA ILE A 203 -21.43 3.20 4.57
C ILE A 203 -20.67 2.70 3.35
N TYR A 204 -20.14 1.49 3.36
CA TYR A 204 -19.28 1.05 2.28
C TYR A 204 -19.44 -0.44 1.99
N GLY A 205 -18.93 -0.84 0.84
CA GLY A 205 -19.09 -2.21 0.39
C GLY A 205 -18.37 -2.52 -0.90
N ASN A 206 -18.53 -3.75 -1.35
CA ASN A 206 -18.06 -4.20 -2.64
C ASN A 206 -19.18 -4.89 -3.43
N ILE A 207 -19.05 -4.82 -4.75
CA ILE A 207 -19.91 -5.52 -5.70
C ILE A 207 -19.07 -6.62 -6.34
N LEU A 208 -19.51 -7.87 -6.21
CA LEU A 208 -18.92 -9.04 -6.84
C LEU A 208 -19.64 -9.33 -8.15
N GLY A 209 -18.91 -9.46 -9.26
CA GLY A 209 -19.50 -9.84 -10.54
C GLY A 209 -19.72 -11.35 -10.70
N GLU A 210 -20.85 -11.75 -11.27
CA GLU A 210 -21.19 -13.14 -11.62
C GLU A 210 -20.16 -13.81 -12.55
N ASN A 211 -19.46 -14.81 -12.00
CA ASN A 211 -18.69 -15.87 -12.65
C ASN A 211 -17.50 -15.57 -13.60
N LYS A 212 -16.53 -16.49 -13.54
CA LYS A 212 -15.09 -16.33 -13.83
C LYS A 212 -14.66 -16.17 -15.29
N LYS A 213 -15.55 -15.93 -16.26
CA LYS A 213 -15.18 -15.90 -17.69
C LYS A 213 -15.62 -14.60 -18.38
N CYS A 214 -14.62 -13.75 -18.62
CA CYS A 214 -14.64 -12.69 -19.63
C CYS A 214 -15.67 -11.58 -19.43
N PHE A 215 -15.53 -10.79 -18.36
CA PHE A 215 -15.92 -9.38 -18.49
C PHE A 215 -14.87 -8.67 -19.34
N LYS A 216 -15.30 -8.17 -20.51
CA LYS A 216 -14.57 -7.13 -21.22
C LYS A 216 -14.46 -5.93 -20.27
N TYR A 217 -13.25 -5.39 -20.20
CA TYR A 217 -12.82 -4.28 -19.35
C TYR A 217 -13.83 -3.12 -19.18
N PHE A 218 -13.90 -2.57 -17.96
CA PHE A 218 -14.57 -1.31 -17.56
C PHE A 218 -16.09 -1.24 -17.68
N GLU A 219 -16.81 -2.22 -17.15
CA GLU A 219 -18.25 -2.05 -16.93
C GLU A 219 -18.48 -1.01 -15.81
N LYS A 220 -19.19 0.06 -16.16
CA LYS A 220 -19.61 1.10 -15.22
C LYS A 220 -20.91 0.69 -14.57
N ILE A 221 -20.90 0.62 -13.25
CA ILE A 221 -22.07 0.29 -12.44
C ILE A 221 -22.37 1.50 -11.58
N LYS A 222 -23.65 1.88 -11.54
CA LYS A 222 -24.11 2.94 -10.63
C LYS A 222 -24.67 2.29 -9.38
N VAL A 223 -24.19 2.70 -8.22
CA VAL A 223 -24.73 2.32 -6.91
C VAL A 223 -25.50 3.51 -6.37
N GLU A 224 -26.72 3.28 -5.90
CA GLU A 224 -27.57 4.29 -5.29
C GLU A 224 -27.95 3.87 -3.88
N LEU A 225 -27.81 4.78 -2.92
CA LEU A 225 -28.34 4.65 -1.57
C LEU A 225 -29.72 5.31 -1.52
N VAL A 226 -30.74 4.54 -1.16
CA VAL A 226 -32.13 4.99 -1.10
C VAL A 226 -32.63 4.96 0.34
N TYR A 227 -33.19 6.07 0.78
CA TYR A 227 -33.84 6.25 2.08
C TYR A 227 -35.26 6.80 1.86
N HIS A 228 -36.29 6.16 2.43
CA HIS A 228 -37.70 6.56 2.24
C HIS A 228 -38.06 6.89 0.78
N ASP A 229 -37.73 5.97 -0.14
CA ASP A 229 -37.98 6.07 -1.59
C ASP A 229 -37.28 7.23 -2.33
N LYS A 230 -36.36 7.93 -1.66
CA LYS A 230 -35.52 8.98 -2.26
C LYS A 230 -34.09 8.52 -2.40
N VAL A 231 -33.47 8.84 -3.54
CA VAL A 231 -32.04 8.62 -3.76
C VAL A 231 -31.27 9.68 -2.96
N GLU A 232 -30.59 9.26 -1.91
CA GLU A 232 -29.81 10.13 -1.02
C GLU A 232 -28.39 10.35 -1.54
N ALA A 233 -27.81 9.32 -2.15
CA ALA A 233 -26.46 9.37 -2.71
C ALA A 233 -26.33 8.39 -3.88
N SER A 234 -25.41 8.70 -4.79
CA SER A 234 -25.08 7.79 -5.89
C SER A 234 -23.63 7.88 -6.30
N GLU A 235 -23.02 6.75 -6.62
CA GLU A 235 -21.63 6.64 -7.07
C GLU A 235 -21.57 5.77 -8.33
N VAL A 236 -20.72 6.14 -9.29
CA VAL A 236 -20.43 5.30 -10.46
C VAL A 236 -19.09 4.63 -10.25
N ILE A 237 -19.12 3.30 -10.13
CA ILE A 237 -17.94 2.49 -9.91
C ILE A 237 -17.59 1.70 -11.16
N CYS A 238 -16.30 1.44 -11.34
CA CYS A 238 -15.81 0.54 -12.38
C CYS A 238 -15.48 -0.81 -11.74
N LEU A 239 -16.04 -1.90 -12.27
CA LEU A 239 -15.63 -3.23 -11.85
C LEU A 239 -14.20 -3.51 -12.34
N THR A 240 -13.28 -3.79 -11.42
CA THR A 240 -11.90 -4.19 -11.72
C THR A 240 -11.63 -5.59 -11.16
N ASP A 241 -11.36 -6.54 -12.05
CA ASP A 241 -11.13 -7.95 -11.70
C ASP A 241 -12.22 -8.56 -10.81
N LYS A 242 -13.50 -8.37 -11.19
CA LYS A 242 -14.70 -8.92 -10.52
C LYS A 242 -15.11 -8.26 -9.21
N LYS A 243 -14.39 -7.23 -8.73
CA LYS A 243 -14.82 -6.43 -7.58
C LYS A 243 -14.91 -4.94 -7.95
N GLY A 244 -15.95 -4.26 -7.49
CA GLY A 244 -16.04 -2.80 -7.49
C GLY A 244 -16.33 -2.32 -6.08
N TYR A 245 -15.63 -1.28 -5.62
CA TYR A 245 -15.77 -0.74 -4.27
C TYR A 245 -16.58 0.57 -4.32
N TRP A 246 -17.49 0.76 -3.36
CA TRP A 246 -18.33 1.94 -3.25
C TRP A 246 -18.38 2.44 -1.80
N SER A 247 -18.63 3.74 -1.61
CA SER A 247 -18.78 4.32 -0.28
C SER A 247 -19.67 5.56 -0.29
N PHE A 248 -20.53 5.70 0.73
CA PHE A 248 -21.40 6.85 0.93
C PHE A 248 -21.19 7.46 2.31
N ASP A 249 -21.31 8.78 2.40
CA ASP A 249 -21.19 9.47 3.68
C ASP A 249 -22.33 9.06 4.62
N PHE A 250 -21.95 8.77 5.87
CA PHE A 250 -22.88 8.37 6.90
C PHE A 250 -23.64 9.58 7.46
N LYS A 251 -24.98 9.51 7.52
CA LYS A 251 -25.82 10.45 8.26
C LYS A 251 -26.40 9.77 9.49
N LYS A 252 -26.47 10.48 10.62
CA LYS A 252 -27.03 9.94 11.87
C LYS A 252 -28.46 9.43 11.73
N GLU A 253 -29.25 10.04 10.85
CA GLU A 253 -30.63 9.66 10.52
C GLU A 253 -30.73 8.24 9.92
N TYR A 254 -29.62 7.69 9.42
CA TYR A 254 -29.59 6.35 8.85
C TYR A 254 -29.42 5.23 9.90
N LEU A 255 -29.01 5.56 11.13
CA LEU A 255 -28.90 4.57 12.21
C LEU A 255 -30.26 3.96 12.53
N GLU A 256 -30.29 2.65 12.73
CA GLU A 256 -31.49 1.89 13.13
C GLU A 256 -32.65 1.99 12.12
N ASN A 257 -32.35 2.42 10.89
CA ASN A 257 -33.30 2.50 9.79
C ASN A 257 -32.86 1.60 8.64
N THR A 258 -33.85 0.99 7.97
CA THR A 258 -33.62 0.21 6.75
C THR A 258 -33.37 1.15 5.57
N LEU A 259 -32.23 0.98 4.89
CA LEU A 259 -31.97 1.62 3.60
C LEU A 259 -31.95 0.59 2.50
N VAL A 260 -32.10 1.05 1.26
CA VAL A 260 -32.03 0.18 0.08
C VAL A 260 -30.85 0.60 -0.78
N LEU A 261 -29.92 -0.33 -0.99
CA LEU A 261 -28.92 -0.19 -2.03
C LEU A 261 -29.50 -0.68 -3.35
N ARG A 262 -29.52 0.19 -4.36
CA ARG A 262 -29.86 -0.17 -5.73
C ARG A 262 -28.59 -0.20 -6.56
N ILE A 263 -28.42 -1.28 -7.31
CA ILE A 263 -27.33 -1.44 -8.27
C ILE A 263 -27.93 -1.32 -9.65
N LEU A 264 -27.42 -0.38 -10.44
CA LEU A 264 -27.91 -0.08 -11.77
C LEU A 264 -26.83 -0.33 -12.82
N ARG A 265 -27.26 -0.93 -13.93
CA ARG A 265 -26.51 -1.08 -15.18
C ARG A 265 -27.33 -0.41 -16.28
N ASP A 266 -26.73 0.53 -17.02
CA ASP A 266 -27.41 1.28 -18.09
C ASP A 266 -28.77 1.89 -17.66
N SER A 267 -28.81 2.44 -16.44
CA SER A 267 -30.01 3.03 -15.80
C SER A 267 -31.14 2.04 -15.45
N GLN A 268 -30.91 0.73 -15.58
CA GLN A 268 -31.83 -0.31 -15.12
C GLN A 268 -31.35 -0.89 -13.79
N VAL A 269 -32.26 -1.03 -12.82
CA VAL A 269 -31.96 -1.70 -11.54
C VAL A 269 -31.76 -3.19 -11.79
N ILE A 270 -30.53 -3.67 -11.63
CA ILE A 270 -30.18 -5.09 -11.79
C ILE A 270 -30.23 -5.84 -10.46
N LYS A 271 -30.05 -5.14 -9.34
CA LYS A 271 -30.14 -5.71 -7.99
C LYS A 271 -30.59 -4.64 -7.01
N GLN A 272 -31.33 -5.07 -6.00
CA GLN A 272 -31.62 -4.27 -4.82
C GLN A 272 -31.35 -5.10 -3.57
N LYS A 273 -30.80 -4.46 -2.54
CA LYS A 273 -30.50 -5.10 -1.26
C LYS A 273 -30.88 -4.14 -0.14
N GLU A 274 -31.73 -4.60 0.75
CA GLU A 274 -31.97 -3.92 2.03
C GLU A 274 -30.71 -4.03 2.88
N ILE A 275 -30.28 -2.89 3.41
CA ILE A 275 -29.18 -2.79 4.34
C ILE A 275 -29.69 -2.14 5.61
N ASP A 276 -29.37 -2.78 6.72
CA ASP A 276 -29.60 -2.23 8.04
C ASP A 276 -28.27 -1.68 8.54
N ILE A 277 -28.20 -0.35 8.73
CA ILE A 277 -27.04 0.27 9.35
C ILE A 277 -27.23 0.16 10.86
N SER A 278 -26.79 -0.99 11.33
CA SER A 278 -26.57 -1.23 12.74
C SER A 278 -25.12 -0.97 13.10
N LEU A 279 -24.89 -0.75 14.40
CA LEU A 279 -23.57 -0.71 15.01
C LEU A 279 -22.72 -1.96 14.71
N ASN A 280 -23.21 -3.01 14.05
CA ASN A 280 -22.48 -4.27 13.89
C ASN A 280 -22.03 -4.59 12.45
N LYS A 281 -22.42 -3.80 11.42
CA LYS A 281 -22.09 -4.15 10.03
C LYS A 281 -22.06 -2.95 9.06
N PRO A 282 -20.95 -2.20 8.97
CA PRO A 282 -20.84 -1.08 8.04
C PRO A 282 -20.38 -1.49 6.63
N PHE A 283 -19.92 -2.75 6.46
CA PHE A 283 -19.51 -3.33 5.19
C PHE A 283 -20.59 -4.23 4.58
N TYR A 284 -20.88 -4.02 3.29
CA TYR A 284 -21.84 -4.83 2.55
C TYR A 284 -21.24 -5.39 1.26
N GLU A 285 -21.15 -6.71 1.18
CA GLU A 285 -20.85 -7.42 -0.06
C GLU A 285 -22.13 -7.76 -0.82
N ILE A 286 -22.15 -7.46 -2.12
CA ILE A 286 -23.30 -7.68 -3.00
C ILE A 286 -22.85 -8.40 -4.28
N GLU A 287 -23.36 -9.61 -4.49
CA GLU A 287 -23.18 -10.33 -5.75
C GLU A 287 -24.23 -9.89 -6.77
N ILE A 288 -23.79 -9.58 -8.00
CA ILE A 288 -24.64 -9.22 -9.14
C ILE A 288 -24.48 -10.17 -10.32
#